data_AF-A0A1B6I607-F1
#
_entry.id   AF-A0A1B6I607-F1
#
_cell.length_a   1.000
_cell.length_b   1.000
_cell.length_c   1.000
_cell.angle_alpha   90.00
_cell.angle_beta   90.00
_cell.angle_gamma   90.00
#
_symmetry.space_group_name_H-M   'P 1'
#
loop_
_entity.id
_entity.type
_entity.pdbx_description
1 polymer ?
#
loop_
_entity_poly.entity_id
_entity_poly.type
_entity_poly.pdbx_seq_one_letter_code
_entity_poly.pdbx_strand_id
1 'polypeptide(L)'
;MAFKGRKSSTKNPPFFSHEFVIQNHADIVSCVAMIFVVGLMVQVTSPLAYMFIAVHHNVTSEQPSQAVPDVTRYTYGYKDLCAVFFYFLICIVMHAIIQEYVLDKISRKLHLSKVKHSKFNESGQLLVFYIMSVLWGGDAILKENLVLNISSLWEGYPHTEMTFMFKFFFIIQMSYWLHCYPELYFQRTKREEMAARVRYATVGLVYVAAGYLLNFNRVAICLLVIHYLSEALFHVARLIDFVDKEEKGSKAGYLVSDVVFVLARLASIILSVLTFWYGLSLSDTQGLDLPSGNFNIPAVRLFALAAVSLLQAYLMFHFITDKLRQLREQAPQIQPRKLPV
;
A
#
# COMPACT_ATOMS: atom_id res chain seq x y z
N MET A 1 41.93 -17.32 -5.91
CA MET A 1 41.26 -17.73 -4.66
C MET A 1 39.94 -18.40 -5.01
N ALA A 2 39.82 -19.68 -4.66
CA ALA A 2 38.70 -20.54 -5.04
C ALA A 2 37.36 -20.06 -4.43
N PHE A 3 36.34 -19.95 -5.27
CA PHE A 3 34.95 -19.80 -4.85
C PHE A 3 34.55 -21.02 -4.03
N LYS A 4 34.43 -20.84 -2.71
CA LYS A 4 34.01 -21.87 -1.77
C LYS A 4 32.53 -22.15 -2.00
N GLY A 5 32.24 -23.39 -2.41
CA GLY A 5 30.91 -23.89 -2.73
C GLY A 5 29.87 -23.56 -1.67
N ARG A 6 28.72 -23.10 -2.16
CA ARG A 6 27.45 -22.90 -1.47
C ARG A 6 27.18 -24.08 -0.52
N LYS A 7 27.31 -23.85 0.79
CA LYS A 7 26.95 -24.84 1.81
C LYS A 7 25.46 -25.15 1.65
N SER A 8 25.18 -26.44 1.53
CA SER A 8 23.87 -27.06 1.63
C SER A 8 23.04 -26.39 2.73
N SER A 9 21.80 -26.03 2.40
CA SER A 9 20.80 -25.61 3.38
C SER A 9 20.61 -26.75 4.38
N THR A 10 21.25 -26.67 5.54
CA THR A 10 21.02 -27.62 6.63
C THR A 10 19.57 -27.50 7.05
N LYS A 11 18.81 -28.60 6.98
CA LYS A 11 17.38 -28.66 7.33
C LYS A 11 17.08 -28.03 8.70
N ASN A 12 18.05 -28.05 9.61
CA ASN A 12 18.00 -27.38 10.91
C ASN A 12 19.21 -26.44 11.06
N PRO A 13 19.09 -25.14 10.78
CA PRO A 13 20.14 -24.17 11.05
C PRO A 13 20.35 -24.00 12.57
N PRO A 14 21.54 -23.58 13.03
CA PRO A 14 21.77 -23.29 14.45
C PRO A 14 20.78 -22.25 14.98
N PHE A 15 20.32 -22.41 16.22
CA PHE A 15 19.44 -21.45 16.89
C PHE A 15 20.06 -20.03 16.85
N PHE A 16 19.22 -19.03 16.59
CA PHE A 16 19.59 -17.62 16.42
C PHE A 16 20.52 -17.27 15.25
N SER A 17 20.84 -18.22 14.36
CA SER A 17 21.51 -17.88 13.10
C SER A 17 20.58 -17.08 12.16
N HIS A 18 21.17 -16.33 11.21
CA HIS A 18 20.41 -15.62 10.17
C HIS A 18 19.45 -16.55 9.42
N GLU A 19 19.90 -17.78 9.14
CA GLU A 19 19.09 -18.81 8.47
C GLU A 19 17.90 -19.26 9.32
N PHE A 20 18.09 -19.44 10.63
CA PHE A 20 17.02 -19.81 11.56
C PHE A 20 15.94 -18.73 11.66
N VAL A 21 16.35 -17.47 11.80
CA VAL A 21 15.42 -16.33 11.89
C VAL A 21 14.62 -16.19 10.60
N ILE A 22 15.26 -16.31 9.44
CA ILE A 22 14.56 -16.20 8.15
C ILE A 22 13.56 -17.34 7.96
N GLN A 23 13.90 -18.57 8.34
CA GLN A 23 12.99 -19.71 8.18
C GLN A 23 11.78 -19.67 9.12
N ASN A 24 11.97 -19.19 10.37
CA ASN A 24 10.93 -19.21 11.40
C ASN A 24 10.38 -17.80 11.71
N HIS A 25 10.56 -16.82 10.82
CA HIS A 25 10.20 -15.42 11.09
C HIS A 25 8.72 -15.26 11.44
N ALA A 26 7.83 -16.00 10.76
CA ALA A 26 6.40 -15.96 11.02
C ALA A 26 6.07 -16.40 12.46
N ASP A 27 6.65 -17.51 12.92
CA ASP A 27 6.43 -18.03 14.27
C ASP A 27 7.04 -17.11 15.33
N ILE A 28 8.26 -16.60 15.10
CA ILE A 28 8.93 -15.67 16.04
C ILE A 28 8.10 -14.40 16.19
N VAL A 29 7.67 -13.80 15.08
CA VAL A 29 6.88 -12.56 15.10
C VAL A 29 5.48 -12.80 15.66
N SER A 30 4.86 -13.94 15.36
CA SER A 30 3.59 -14.37 15.97
C SER A 30 3.72 -14.52 17.49
N CYS A 31 4.82 -15.11 17.98
CA CYS A 31 5.10 -15.19 19.42
C CYS A 31 5.21 -13.80 20.05
N VAL A 32 5.85 -12.83 19.38
CA VAL A 32 5.93 -11.43 19.86
C VAL A 32 4.54 -10.78 19.87
N ALA A 33 3.74 -10.95 18.82
CA ALA A 33 2.36 -10.46 18.79
C ALA A 33 1.49 -11.08 19.90
N MET A 34 1.69 -12.37 20.20
CA MET A 34 0.98 -13.10 21.25
C MET A 34 1.22 -12.53 22.65
N ILE A 35 2.40 -11.95 22.92
CA ILE A 35 2.70 -11.29 24.21
C ILE A 35 1.70 -10.16 24.48
N PHE A 36 1.34 -9.37 23.46
CA PHE A 36 0.34 -8.32 23.60
C PHE A 36 -1.07 -8.90 23.83
N VAL A 37 -1.44 -9.95 23.11
CA VAL A 37 -2.76 -10.59 23.25
C VAL A 37 -2.93 -11.22 24.64
N VAL A 38 -1.96 -11.99 25.10
CA VAL A 38 -1.95 -12.58 26.45
C VAL A 38 -1.86 -11.48 27.52
N GLY A 39 -1.15 -10.40 27.23
CA GLY A 39 -1.06 -9.22 28.09
C GLY A 39 -2.43 -8.57 28.38
N LEU A 40 -3.43 -8.72 27.51
CA LEU A 40 -4.81 -8.28 27.77
C LEU A 40 -5.51 -9.12 28.85
N MET A 41 -5.13 -10.39 29.01
CA MET A 41 -5.77 -11.32 29.95
C MET A 41 -5.35 -11.08 31.41
N VAL A 42 -4.24 -10.36 31.63
CA VAL A 42 -3.72 -10.04 32.96
C VAL A 42 -4.01 -8.58 33.30
N GLN A 43 -4.71 -8.34 34.41
CA GLN A 43 -5.20 -7.00 34.79
C GLN A 43 -4.08 -5.94 34.89
N VAL A 44 -2.88 -6.33 35.33
CA VAL A 44 -1.72 -5.43 35.48
C VAL A 44 -1.13 -5.02 34.13
N THR A 45 -1.07 -5.91 33.14
CA THR A 45 -0.47 -5.65 31.82
C THR A 45 -1.49 -5.17 30.79
N SER A 46 -2.79 -5.32 31.07
CA SER A 46 -3.88 -4.99 30.16
C SER A 46 -3.85 -3.55 29.64
N PRO A 47 -3.61 -2.49 30.46
CA PRO A 47 -3.54 -1.12 29.95
C PRO A 47 -2.43 -0.92 28.92
N LEU A 48 -1.28 -1.58 29.12
CA LEU A 48 -0.16 -1.49 28.19
C LEU A 48 -0.44 -2.27 26.91
N ALA A 49 -0.95 -3.49 27.01
CA ALA A 49 -1.33 -4.30 25.85
C ALA A 49 -2.44 -3.63 25.01
N TYR A 50 -3.44 -3.04 25.66
CA TYR A 50 -4.51 -2.30 25.02
C TYR A 50 -3.98 -1.11 24.21
N MET A 51 -2.90 -0.46 24.66
CA MET A 51 -2.23 0.62 23.93
C MET A 51 -1.75 0.19 22.54
N PHE A 52 -1.34 -1.06 22.38
CA PHE A 52 -0.85 -1.59 21.11
C PHE A 52 -1.97 -2.15 20.22
N ILE A 53 -3.05 -2.66 20.80
CA ILE A 53 -4.08 -3.39 20.04
C ILE A 53 -5.23 -2.46 19.60
N ALA A 54 -5.68 -1.56 20.48
CA ALA A 54 -6.86 -0.76 20.21
C ALA A 54 -6.55 0.50 19.37
N VAL A 55 -7.58 1.00 18.67
CA VAL A 55 -7.55 2.32 18.04
C VAL A 55 -7.75 3.39 19.12
N HIS A 56 -6.83 4.35 19.22
CA HIS A 56 -6.82 5.37 20.28
C HIS A 56 -7.46 6.69 19.85
N HIS A 57 -7.53 7.66 20.78
CA HIS A 57 -7.99 9.04 20.53
C HIS A 57 -9.48 9.14 20.16
N ASN A 58 -10.33 8.42 20.90
CA ASN A 58 -11.78 8.55 20.80
C ASN A 58 -12.22 9.93 21.34
N VAL A 59 -13.01 10.66 20.55
CA VAL A 59 -13.53 12.00 20.86
C VAL A 59 -15.06 12.05 20.82
N THR A 60 -15.72 10.88 20.82
CA THR A 60 -17.18 10.78 20.76
C THR A 60 -17.79 11.52 21.96
N SER A 61 -18.54 12.57 21.67
CA SER A 61 -19.28 13.31 22.68
C SER A 61 -20.61 12.62 22.92
N GLU A 62 -20.83 12.06 24.10
CA GLU A 62 -22.13 11.51 24.50
C GLU A 62 -23.13 12.68 24.63
N GLN A 63 -23.92 12.95 23.59
CA GLN A 63 -25.03 13.91 23.70
C GLN A 63 -26.27 13.20 24.25
N PRO A 64 -26.83 13.60 25.41
CA PRO A 64 -27.96 12.89 26.04
C PRO A 64 -29.29 12.88 25.27
N SER A 65 -29.37 13.48 24.07
CA SER A 65 -30.61 13.92 23.45
C SER A 65 -30.87 13.41 22.02
N GLN A 66 -30.10 12.44 21.50
CA GLN A 66 -30.39 11.84 20.19
C GLN A 66 -30.74 10.35 20.27
N ALA A 67 -31.84 9.97 19.62
CA ALA A 67 -32.33 8.59 19.48
C ALA A 67 -31.52 7.75 18.45
N VAL A 68 -30.40 8.29 17.96
CA VAL A 68 -29.50 7.64 17.00
C VAL A 68 -28.23 7.29 17.76
N PRO A 69 -27.74 6.03 17.71
CA PRO A 69 -26.48 5.68 18.36
C PRO A 69 -25.35 6.57 17.82
N ASP A 70 -24.69 7.30 18.70
CA ASP A 70 -23.56 8.18 18.32
C ASP A 70 -22.49 7.34 17.60
N VAL A 71 -22.17 7.75 16.37
CA VAL A 71 -21.10 7.11 15.60
C VAL A 71 -19.78 7.45 16.26
N THR A 72 -19.05 6.43 16.72
CA THR A 72 -17.78 6.65 17.42
C THR A 72 -16.75 7.34 16.51
N ARG A 73 -16.29 8.53 16.93
CA ARG A 73 -15.30 9.36 16.19
C ARG A 73 -13.94 9.34 16.86
N TYR A 74 -12.89 9.39 16.04
CA TYR A 74 -11.50 9.33 16.45
C TYR A 74 -10.68 10.43 15.77
N THR A 75 -9.71 10.99 16.49
CA THR A 75 -8.68 11.89 15.94
C THR A 75 -7.37 11.15 15.75
N TYR A 76 -6.37 11.74 15.08
CA TYR A 76 -5.03 11.16 15.03
C TYR A 76 -4.24 11.50 16.31
N GLY A 77 -3.24 10.69 16.66
CA GLY A 77 -2.29 11.07 17.70
C GLY A 77 -1.17 10.06 17.93
N TYR A 78 -0.26 10.39 18.85
CA TYR A 78 1.01 9.66 19.03
C TYR A 78 0.82 8.18 19.45
N LYS A 79 -0.26 7.84 20.18
CA LYS A 79 -0.56 6.44 20.55
C LYS A 79 -0.84 5.56 19.34
N ASP A 80 -1.17 6.15 18.19
CA ASP A 80 -1.41 5.39 16.96
C ASP A 80 -0.10 4.72 16.46
N LEU A 81 1.08 5.20 16.87
CA LEU A 81 2.36 4.54 16.60
C LEU A 81 2.43 3.14 17.23
N CYS A 82 1.82 2.95 18.41
CA CYS A 82 1.76 1.65 19.07
C CYS A 82 0.84 0.70 18.29
N ALA A 83 -0.30 1.20 17.83
CA ALA A 83 -1.20 0.45 16.95
C ALA A 83 -0.50 0.07 15.63
N VAL A 84 0.15 1.03 14.96
CA VAL A 84 0.92 0.77 13.74
C VAL A 84 2.00 -0.29 13.97
N PHE A 85 2.71 -0.25 15.09
CA PHE A 85 3.70 -1.29 15.43
C PHE A 85 3.06 -2.67 15.59
N PHE A 86 1.95 -2.78 16.32
CA PHE A 86 1.28 -4.06 16.51
C PHE A 86 0.76 -4.63 15.18
N TYR A 87 0.04 -3.82 14.40
CA TYR A 87 -0.50 -4.26 13.11
C TYR A 87 0.60 -4.50 12.07
N PHE A 88 1.76 -3.86 12.18
CA PHE A 88 2.95 -4.20 11.40
C PHE A 88 3.41 -5.64 11.67
N LEU A 89 3.42 -6.10 12.93
CA LEU A 89 3.72 -7.51 13.26
C LEU A 89 2.68 -8.45 12.64
N ILE A 90 1.40 -8.07 12.73
CA ILE A 90 0.31 -8.85 12.11
C ILE A 90 0.49 -8.91 10.58
N CYS A 91 0.89 -7.82 9.92
CA CYS A 91 1.18 -7.83 8.49
C CYS A 91 2.28 -8.82 8.11
N ILE A 92 3.36 -8.93 8.91
CA ILE A 92 4.42 -9.93 8.68
C ILE A 92 3.86 -11.35 8.75
N VAL A 93 3.08 -11.65 9.79
CA VAL A 93 2.46 -12.98 9.98
C VAL A 93 1.49 -13.29 8.84
N MET A 94 0.62 -12.35 8.48
CA MET A 94 -0.34 -12.50 7.39
C MET A 94 0.35 -12.70 6.04
N HIS A 95 1.43 -11.97 5.77
CA HIS A 95 2.22 -12.12 4.55
C HIS A 95 2.78 -13.54 4.45
N ALA A 96 3.36 -14.07 5.52
CA ALA A 96 3.88 -15.43 5.56
C ALA A 96 2.77 -16.49 5.38
N ILE A 97 1.61 -16.31 6.01
CA ILE A 97 0.45 -17.22 5.85
C ILE A 97 -0.03 -17.22 4.40
N ILE A 98 -0.22 -16.06 3.78
CA ILE A 98 -0.64 -15.94 2.37
C ILE A 98 0.42 -16.58 1.46
N GLN A 99 1.70 -16.39 1.77
CA GLN A 99 2.81 -16.93 1.02
C GLN A 99 2.77 -18.46 0.99
N GLU A 100 2.72 -19.09 2.16
CA GLU A 100 2.84 -20.54 2.34
C GLU A 100 1.56 -21.28 1.91
N TYR A 101 0.40 -20.82 2.38
CA TYR A 101 -0.86 -21.55 2.23
C TYR A 101 -1.57 -21.28 0.89
N VAL A 102 -1.39 -20.09 0.32
CA VAL A 102 -2.07 -19.68 -0.91
C VAL A 102 -1.10 -19.68 -2.08
N LEU A 103 -0.11 -18.78 -2.08
CA LEU A 103 0.69 -18.50 -3.27
C LEU A 103 1.60 -19.66 -3.65
N ASP A 104 2.36 -20.21 -2.70
CA ASP A 104 3.25 -21.34 -2.98
C ASP A 104 2.45 -22.60 -3.36
N LYS A 105 1.24 -22.77 -2.81
CA LYS A 105 0.36 -23.89 -3.17
C LYS A 105 -0.13 -23.78 -4.62
N ILE A 106 -0.48 -22.59 -5.08
CA ILE A 106 -0.87 -22.34 -6.48
C ILE A 106 0.35 -22.48 -7.39
N SER A 107 1.48 -21.88 -7.02
CA SER A 107 2.71 -21.89 -7.80
C SER A 107 3.26 -23.30 -8.02
N ARG A 108 3.20 -24.17 -6.99
CA ARG A 108 3.54 -25.60 -7.10
C ARG A 108 2.63 -26.35 -8.07
N LYS A 109 1.33 -26.05 -8.09
CA LYS A 109 0.37 -26.65 -9.05
C LYS A 109 0.62 -26.20 -10.49
N LEU A 110 1.08 -24.96 -10.68
CA LEU A 110 1.35 -24.38 -12.00
C LEU A 110 2.71 -24.77 -12.58
N HIS A 111 3.55 -25.50 -11.84
CA HIS A 111 4.90 -25.93 -12.27
C HIS A 111 5.76 -24.79 -12.85
N LEU A 112 5.69 -23.60 -12.24
CA LEU A 112 6.42 -22.42 -12.72
C LEU A 112 7.94 -22.57 -12.53
N SER A 113 8.71 -22.00 -13.46
CA SER A 113 10.17 -21.90 -13.31
C SER A 113 10.55 -21.04 -12.10
N LYS A 114 11.75 -21.23 -11.54
CA LYS A 114 12.22 -20.50 -10.35
C LYS A 114 12.09 -18.97 -10.47
N VAL A 115 12.37 -18.42 -11.65
CA VAL A 115 12.26 -16.97 -11.91
C VAL A 115 10.79 -16.53 -11.98
N LYS A 116 9.95 -17.30 -12.67
CA LYS A 116 8.50 -17.02 -12.74
C LYS A 116 7.84 -17.14 -11.38
N HIS A 117 8.22 -18.15 -10.59
CA HIS A 117 7.75 -18.38 -9.23
C HIS A 117 7.99 -17.16 -8.32
N SER A 118 9.20 -16.60 -8.33
CA SER A 118 9.50 -15.40 -7.53
C SER A 118 8.62 -14.20 -7.91
N LYS A 119 8.44 -13.96 -9.21
CA LYS A 119 7.60 -12.86 -9.72
C LYS A 119 6.11 -13.09 -9.47
N PHE A 120 5.66 -14.35 -9.57
CA PHE A 120 4.29 -14.76 -9.26
C PHE A 120 3.96 -14.48 -7.79
N ASN A 121 4.84 -14.91 -6.88
CA ASN A 121 4.65 -14.72 -5.44
C ASN A 121 4.58 -13.24 -5.07
N GLU A 122 5.52 -12.44 -5.57
CA GLU A 122 5.51 -10.99 -5.37
C GLU A 122 4.22 -10.34 -5.89
N SER A 123 3.82 -10.67 -7.13
CA SER A 123 2.60 -10.14 -7.74
C SER A 123 1.35 -10.58 -6.99
N GLY A 124 1.34 -11.82 -6.47
CA GLY A 124 0.24 -12.36 -5.67
C GLY A 124 0.09 -11.68 -4.32
N GLN A 125 1.18 -11.41 -3.61
CA GLN A 125 1.15 -10.70 -2.33
C GLN A 125 0.60 -9.28 -2.48
N LEU A 126 1.13 -8.54 -3.47
CA LEU A 126 0.67 -7.19 -3.76
C LEU A 126 -0.79 -7.18 -4.21
N LEU A 127 -1.22 -8.16 -5.01
CA LEU A 127 -2.61 -8.25 -5.44
C LEU A 127 -3.58 -8.41 -4.27
N VAL A 128 -3.27 -9.30 -3.31
CA VAL A 128 -4.13 -9.51 -2.13
C VAL A 128 -4.28 -8.21 -1.35
N PHE A 129 -3.17 -7.49 -1.13
CA PHE A 129 -3.19 -6.19 -0.45
C PHE A 129 -4.02 -5.15 -1.22
N TYR A 130 -3.84 -5.03 -2.53
CA TYR A 130 -4.56 -4.03 -3.33
C TYR A 130 -6.06 -4.32 -3.41
N ILE A 131 -6.46 -5.57 -3.60
CA ILE A 131 -7.89 -5.93 -3.60
C ILE A 131 -8.52 -5.58 -2.25
N MET A 132 -7.90 -6.00 -1.14
CA MET A 132 -8.40 -5.68 0.20
C MET A 132 -8.50 -4.17 0.43
N SER A 133 -7.49 -3.41 0.01
CA SER A 133 -7.44 -1.96 0.18
C SER A 133 -8.45 -1.23 -0.71
N VAL A 134 -8.68 -1.69 -1.94
CA VAL A 134 -9.69 -1.12 -2.84
C VAL A 134 -11.10 -1.39 -2.34
N LEU A 135 -11.39 -2.61 -1.87
CA LEU A 135 -12.71 -2.96 -1.34
C LEU A 135 -13.02 -2.16 -0.07
N TRP A 136 -12.09 -2.11 0.88
CA TRP A 136 -12.28 -1.37 2.11
C TRP A 136 -12.31 0.15 1.87
N GLY A 137 -11.34 0.69 1.11
CA GLY A 137 -11.32 2.11 0.80
C GLY A 137 -12.54 2.55 -0.01
N GLY A 138 -13.00 1.71 -0.95
CA GLY A 138 -14.24 1.93 -1.70
C GLY A 138 -15.48 1.95 -0.80
N ASP A 139 -15.63 1.01 0.12
CA ASP A 139 -16.72 1.00 1.12
C ASP A 139 -16.69 2.27 1.99
N ALA A 140 -15.51 2.69 2.45
CA ALA A 140 -15.36 3.93 3.23
C ALA A 140 -15.74 5.18 2.40
N ILE A 141 -15.31 5.25 1.15
CA ILE A 141 -15.64 6.32 0.21
C ILE A 141 -17.16 6.41 -0.06
N LEU A 142 -17.83 5.27 -0.20
CA LEU A 142 -19.28 5.20 -0.42
C LEU A 142 -20.06 5.62 0.83
N LYS A 143 -19.66 5.15 2.02
CA LYS A 143 -20.33 5.49 3.29
C LYS A 143 -20.24 6.98 3.63
N GLU A 144 -19.12 7.62 3.30
CA GLU A 144 -18.89 9.06 3.51
C GLU A 144 -19.39 9.91 2.31
N ASN A 145 -20.02 9.30 1.30
CA ASN A 145 -20.56 9.94 0.08
C ASN A 145 -19.55 10.81 -0.70
N LEU A 146 -18.25 10.45 -0.68
CA LEU A 146 -17.19 11.29 -1.24
C LEU A 146 -17.19 11.36 -2.79
N VAL A 147 -17.80 10.38 -3.47
CA VAL A 147 -17.88 10.34 -4.94
C VAL A 147 -19.01 11.21 -5.48
N LEU A 148 -20.15 11.23 -4.78
CA LEU A 148 -21.34 11.97 -5.22
C LEU A 148 -21.20 13.48 -4.95
N ASN A 149 -20.42 13.85 -3.92
CA ASN A 149 -20.10 15.22 -3.62
C ASN A 149 -18.58 15.45 -3.58
N ILE A 150 -17.98 15.75 -4.73
CA ILE A 150 -16.52 15.95 -4.85
C ILE A 150 -16.04 17.09 -3.94
N SER A 151 -16.86 18.11 -3.68
CA SER A 151 -16.44 19.22 -2.83
C SER A 151 -16.29 18.84 -1.35
N SER A 152 -16.93 17.74 -0.92
CA SER A 152 -16.73 17.18 0.43
C SER A 152 -15.27 16.79 0.73
N LEU A 153 -14.42 16.68 -0.28
CA LEU A 153 -12.99 16.39 -0.12
C LEU A 153 -12.22 17.57 0.51
N TRP A 154 -12.71 18.81 0.38
CA TRP A 154 -12.09 20.01 0.95
C TRP A 154 -13.04 20.84 1.81
N GLU A 155 -14.35 20.73 1.62
CA GLU A 155 -15.35 21.40 2.46
C GLU A 155 -15.25 20.92 3.91
N GLY A 156 -15.21 21.87 4.85
CA GLY A 156 -15.06 21.59 6.27
C GLY A 156 -13.65 21.11 6.68
N TYR A 157 -12.63 21.29 5.82
CA TYR A 157 -11.25 21.08 6.24
C TYR A 157 -10.86 22.08 7.35
N PRO A 158 -10.22 21.63 8.44
CA PRO A 158 -9.60 20.31 8.65
C PRO A 158 -10.56 19.18 9.08
N HIS A 159 -10.42 18.00 8.44
CA HIS A 159 -11.19 16.80 8.78
C HIS A 159 -10.52 16.00 9.91
N THR A 160 -10.51 16.55 11.11
CA THR A 160 -9.83 15.95 12.27
C THR A 160 -10.50 14.67 12.77
N GLU A 161 -11.82 14.58 12.64
CA GLU A 161 -12.61 13.44 13.12
C GLU A 161 -12.82 12.38 12.04
N MET A 162 -12.52 11.14 12.39
CA MET A 162 -12.64 9.97 11.53
C MET A 162 -13.50 8.89 12.19
N THR A 163 -14.27 8.15 11.39
CA THR A 163 -14.87 6.91 11.89
C THR A 163 -13.80 5.87 12.17
N PHE A 164 -14.12 4.86 12.99
CA PHE A 164 -13.22 3.73 13.26
C PHE A 164 -12.65 3.13 11.98
N MET A 165 -13.51 2.80 11.00
CA MET A 165 -13.10 2.18 9.74
C MET A 165 -12.15 3.05 8.94
N PHE A 166 -12.38 4.37 8.94
CA PHE A 166 -11.55 5.33 8.22
C PHE A 166 -10.17 5.47 8.85
N LYS A 167 -10.10 5.64 10.17
CA LYS A 167 -8.84 5.72 10.90
C LYS A 167 -8.06 4.40 10.81
N PHE A 168 -8.75 3.29 11.00
CA PHE A 168 -8.14 1.97 11.00
C PHE A 168 -7.58 1.60 9.63
N PHE A 169 -8.23 2.04 8.55
CA PHE A 169 -7.67 1.93 7.19
C PHE A 169 -6.25 2.53 7.12
N PHE A 170 -6.04 3.78 7.53
CA PHE A 170 -4.71 4.41 7.49
C PHE A 170 -3.68 3.70 8.37
N ILE A 171 -4.07 3.23 9.55
CA ILE A 171 -3.20 2.45 10.45
C ILE A 171 -2.71 1.18 9.73
N ILE A 172 -3.63 0.43 9.10
CA ILE A 172 -3.27 -0.78 8.35
C ILE A 172 -2.41 -0.46 7.12
N GLN A 173 -2.71 0.62 6.40
CA GLN A 173 -1.90 1.05 5.26
C GLN A 173 -0.46 1.37 5.66
N MET A 174 -0.25 2.14 6.74
CA MET A 174 1.09 2.44 7.27
C MET A 174 1.80 1.17 7.75
N SER A 175 1.08 0.30 8.47
CA SER A 175 1.58 -0.98 8.95
C SER A 175 2.05 -1.88 7.82
N TYR A 176 1.29 -1.93 6.72
CA TYR A 176 1.66 -2.66 5.52
C TYR A 176 2.91 -2.06 4.88
N TRP A 177 2.98 -0.76 4.61
CA TRP A 177 4.19 -0.22 3.99
C TRP A 177 5.44 -0.38 4.88
N LEU A 178 5.29 -0.41 6.20
CA LEU A 178 6.36 -0.74 7.13
C LEU A 178 6.75 -2.22 7.09
N HIS A 179 5.81 -3.16 6.91
CA HIS A 179 6.12 -4.60 6.86
C HIS A 179 7.03 -4.93 5.67
N CYS A 180 6.98 -4.13 4.60
CA CYS A 180 7.82 -4.35 3.43
C CYS A 180 9.33 -4.32 3.74
N TYR A 181 9.80 -3.52 4.71
CA TYR A 181 11.24 -3.40 5.00
C TYR A 181 11.86 -4.69 5.56
N PRO A 182 11.37 -5.28 6.67
CA PRO A 182 11.88 -6.57 7.15
C PRO A 182 11.62 -7.69 6.15
N GLU A 183 10.55 -7.61 5.36
CA GLU A 183 10.24 -8.62 4.35
C GLU A 183 11.34 -8.72 3.26
N LEU A 184 11.99 -7.60 2.90
CA LEU A 184 13.14 -7.65 1.99
C LEU A 184 14.29 -8.49 2.54
N TYR A 185 14.47 -8.48 3.86
CA TYR A 185 15.44 -9.31 4.55
C TYR A 185 15.00 -10.77 4.60
N PHE A 186 13.74 -11.05 4.94
CA PHE A 186 13.20 -12.43 4.98
C PHE A 186 13.19 -13.10 3.60
N GLN A 187 12.90 -12.37 2.53
CA GLN A 187 12.92 -12.87 1.15
C GLN A 187 14.31 -12.99 0.54
N ARG A 188 15.36 -12.48 1.22
CA ARG A 188 16.72 -12.35 0.67
C ARG A 188 16.73 -11.65 -0.68
N THR A 189 16.05 -10.52 -0.76
CA THR A 189 16.00 -9.72 -1.97
C THR A 189 17.40 -9.40 -2.46
N LYS A 190 17.62 -9.52 -3.77
CA LYS A 190 18.92 -9.25 -4.37
C LYS A 190 19.32 -7.79 -4.15
N ARG A 191 20.62 -7.55 -4.00
CA ARG A 191 21.18 -6.20 -3.80
C ARG A 191 20.79 -5.22 -4.92
N GLU A 192 20.72 -5.69 -6.16
CA GLU A 192 20.30 -4.89 -7.33
C GLU A 192 18.84 -4.42 -7.27
N GLU A 193 17.95 -5.17 -6.61
CA GLU A 193 16.52 -4.86 -6.50
C GLU A 193 16.19 -4.09 -5.21
N MET A 194 17.05 -4.18 -4.20
CA MET A 194 16.82 -3.62 -2.86
C MET A 194 16.48 -2.13 -2.88
N ALA A 195 17.25 -1.32 -3.63
CA ALA A 195 17.03 0.13 -3.69
C ALA A 195 15.68 0.51 -4.31
N ALA A 196 15.25 -0.22 -5.35
CA ALA A 196 13.96 0.02 -6.00
C ALA A 196 12.79 -0.34 -5.06
N ARG A 197 12.91 -1.47 -4.34
CA ARG A 197 11.91 -1.95 -3.38
C ARG A 197 11.75 -1.01 -2.19
N VAL A 198 12.87 -0.58 -1.61
CA VAL A 198 12.87 0.39 -0.52
C VAL A 198 12.20 1.68 -0.98
N ARG A 199 12.61 2.23 -2.13
CA ARG A 199 12.00 3.46 -2.67
C ARG A 199 10.50 3.32 -2.83
N TYR A 200 10.03 2.20 -3.37
CA TYR A 200 8.60 1.92 -3.55
C TYR A 200 7.84 1.91 -2.21
N ALA A 201 8.34 1.14 -1.23
CA ALA A 201 7.72 1.07 0.10
C ALA A 201 7.76 2.43 0.83
N THR A 202 8.86 3.18 0.72
CA THR A 202 8.99 4.52 1.32
C THR A 202 8.03 5.52 0.70
N VAL A 203 7.86 5.51 -0.63
CA VAL A 203 6.88 6.39 -1.29
C VAL A 203 5.47 6.05 -0.80
N GLY A 204 5.08 4.77 -0.76
CA GLY A 204 3.77 4.37 -0.22
C GLY A 204 3.54 4.86 1.21
N LEU A 205 4.53 4.62 2.10
CA LEU A 205 4.48 5.04 3.49
C LEU A 205 4.33 6.57 3.64
N VAL A 206 5.14 7.34 2.91
CA VAL A 206 5.15 8.81 3.01
C VAL A 206 3.81 9.39 2.56
N TYR A 207 3.22 8.90 1.46
CA TYR A 207 1.93 9.43 0.98
C TYR A 207 0.77 9.08 1.91
N VAL A 208 0.74 7.86 2.45
CA VAL A 208 -0.26 7.46 3.45
C VAL A 208 -0.11 8.29 4.72
N ALA A 209 1.11 8.43 5.24
CA ALA A 209 1.40 9.19 6.46
C ALA A 209 1.11 10.69 6.28
N ALA A 210 1.48 11.28 5.14
CA ALA A 210 1.19 12.69 4.85
C ALA A 210 -0.32 12.95 4.77
N GLY A 211 -1.07 12.06 4.11
CA GLY A 211 -2.54 12.13 4.05
C GLY A 211 -3.17 12.12 5.45
N TYR A 212 -2.65 11.25 6.32
CA TYR A 212 -3.13 11.07 7.69
C TYR A 212 -2.75 12.22 8.65
N LEU A 213 -1.48 12.66 8.63
CA LEU A 213 -0.95 13.65 9.58
C LEU A 213 -1.35 15.09 9.22
N LEU A 214 -1.58 15.39 7.94
CA LEU A 214 -1.99 16.72 7.47
C LEU A 214 -3.52 16.89 7.42
N ASN A 215 -4.28 15.93 7.95
CA ASN A 215 -5.74 15.87 7.87
C ASN A 215 -6.31 15.88 6.43
N PHE A 216 -5.52 15.46 5.44
CA PHE A 216 -5.97 15.30 4.04
C PHE A 216 -6.62 13.92 3.81
N ASN A 217 -7.28 13.40 4.84
CA ASN A 217 -7.71 12.00 4.97
C ASN A 217 -8.67 11.60 3.83
N ARG A 218 -9.63 12.49 3.50
CA ARG A 218 -10.64 12.27 2.47
C ARG A 218 -10.05 12.22 1.06
N VAL A 219 -9.19 13.17 0.71
CA VAL A 219 -8.52 13.15 -0.60
C VAL A 219 -7.52 12.00 -0.68
N ALA A 220 -6.81 11.69 0.41
CA ALA A 220 -5.83 10.62 0.45
C ALA A 220 -6.46 9.24 0.20
N ILE A 221 -7.59 8.90 0.84
CA ILE A 221 -8.25 7.61 0.60
C ILE A 221 -8.70 7.47 -0.86
N CYS A 222 -9.22 8.53 -1.48
CA CYS A 222 -9.62 8.53 -2.89
C CYS A 222 -8.41 8.30 -3.80
N LEU A 223 -7.31 9.01 -3.59
CA LEU A 223 -6.08 8.84 -4.37
C LEU A 223 -5.48 7.44 -4.21
N LEU A 224 -5.49 6.90 -2.98
CA LEU A 224 -5.01 5.55 -2.69
C LEU A 224 -5.87 4.49 -3.40
N VAL A 225 -7.20 4.58 -3.33
CA VAL A 225 -8.10 3.63 -4.00
C VAL A 225 -7.93 3.68 -5.52
N ILE A 226 -7.83 4.87 -6.11
CA ILE A 226 -7.59 5.03 -7.56
C ILE A 226 -6.25 4.40 -7.96
N HIS A 227 -5.19 4.60 -7.16
CA HIS A 227 -3.89 4.00 -7.41
C HIS A 227 -3.91 2.48 -7.26
N TYR A 228 -4.44 1.97 -6.15
CA TYR A 228 -4.48 0.54 -5.86
C TYR A 228 -5.37 -0.24 -6.82
N LEU A 229 -6.45 0.36 -7.33
CA LEU A 229 -7.28 -0.27 -8.37
C LEU A 229 -6.47 -0.50 -9.65
N SER A 230 -5.69 0.50 -10.08
CA SER A 230 -4.80 0.36 -11.23
C SER A 230 -3.75 -0.72 -11.01
N GLU A 231 -3.09 -0.74 -9.85
CA GLU A 231 -2.06 -1.74 -9.53
C GLU A 231 -2.65 -3.16 -9.39
N ALA A 232 -3.85 -3.29 -8.81
CA ALA A 232 -4.55 -4.57 -8.72
C ALA A 232 -4.79 -5.17 -10.11
N LEU A 233 -5.31 -4.38 -11.05
CA LEU A 233 -5.55 -4.86 -12.42
C LEU A 233 -4.26 -5.24 -13.14
N PHE A 234 -3.17 -4.49 -12.93
CA PHE A 234 -1.86 -4.85 -13.44
C PHE A 234 -1.38 -6.21 -12.89
N HIS A 235 -1.49 -6.42 -11.58
CA HIS A 235 -1.10 -7.67 -10.97
C HIS A 235 -2.01 -8.83 -11.38
N VAL A 236 -3.31 -8.62 -11.60
CA VAL A 236 -4.20 -9.62 -12.20
C VAL A 236 -3.73 -10.00 -13.60
N ALA A 237 -3.49 -9.01 -14.47
CA ALA A 237 -3.01 -9.25 -15.83
C ALA A 237 -1.69 -10.05 -15.83
N ARG A 238 -0.77 -9.67 -14.93
CA ARG A 238 0.52 -10.35 -14.77
C ARG A 238 0.40 -11.78 -14.25
N LEU A 239 -0.57 -12.06 -13.37
CA LEU A 239 -0.83 -13.42 -12.91
C LEU A 239 -1.46 -14.29 -14.02
N ILE A 240 -2.37 -13.71 -14.82
CA ILE A 240 -2.94 -14.37 -16.00
C ILE A 240 -1.83 -14.74 -16.99
N ASP A 241 -0.88 -13.84 -17.23
CA ASP A 241 0.26 -14.05 -18.13
C ASP A 241 1.15 -15.26 -17.74
N PHE A 242 1.23 -15.59 -16.44
CA PHE A 242 1.97 -16.77 -16.01
C PHE A 242 1.27 -18.10 -16.34
N VAL A 243 -0.05 -18.07 -16.56
CA VAL A 243 -0.89 -19.26 -16.78
C VAL A 243 -1.31 -19.39 -18.25
N ASP A 244 -1.55 -18.26 -18.92
CA ASP A 244 -2.10 -18.19 -20.26
C ASP A 244 -1.07 -18.54 -21.34
N LYS A 245 -1.17 -19.75 -21.89
CA LYS A 245 -0.30 -20.22 -22.99
C LYS A 245 -0.72 -19.69 -24.36
N GLU A 246 -1.98 -19.27 -24.53
CA GLU A 246 -2.49 -18.75 -25.81
C GLU A 246 -2.27 -17.24 -25.98
N GLU A 247 -1.80 -16.56 -24.93
CA GLU A 247 -1.55 -15.12 -24.83
C GLU A 247 -2.78 -14.20 -25.09
N LYS A 248 -3.94 -14.75 -25.44
CA LYS A 248 -5.15 -13.96 -25.73
C LYS A 248 -5.69 -13.27 -24.48
N GLY A 249 -5.77 -14.02 -23.38
CA GLY A 249 -6.21 -13.51 -22.08
C GLY A 249 -5.21 -12.54 -21.47
N SER A 250 -3.91 -12.85 -21.60
CA SER A 250 -2.83 -11.96 -21.16
C SER A 250 -2.87 -10.61 -21.88
N LYS A 251 -3.00 -10.60 -23.23
CA LYS A 251 -3.10 -9.37 -24.03
C LYS A 251 -4.31 -8.52 -23.64
N ALA A 252 -5.48 -9.14 -23.49
CA ALA A 252 -6.69 -8.45 -23.05
C ALA A 252 -6.54 -7.87 -21.62
N GLY A 253 -5.95 -8.64 -20.70
CA GLY A 253 -5.71 -8.20 -19.32
C GLY A 253 -4.78 -6.99 -19.25
N TYR A 254 -3.64 -7.04 -19.96
CA TYR A 254 -2.72 -5.90 -20.01
C TYR A 254 -3.34 -4.68 -20.68
N LEU A 255 -4.15 -4.86 -21.74
CA LEU A 255 -4.87 -3.74 -22.37
C LEU A 255 -5.79 -3.03 -21.37
N VAL A 256 -6.61 -3.79 -20.64
CA VAL A 256 -7.50 -3.22 -19.61
C VAL A 256 -6.69 -2.52 -18.52
N SER A 257 -5.63 -3.17 -18.04
CA SER A 257 -4.73 -2.58 -17.04
C SER A 257 -4.09 -1.28 -17.52
N ASP A 258 -3.62 -1.22 -18.78
CA ASP A 258 -2.98 -0.05 -19.35
C ASP A 258 -3.95 1.13 -19.45
N VAL A 259 -5.18 0.88 -19.90
CA VAL A 259 -6.23 1.91 -19.99
C VAL A 259 -6.57 2.44 -18.60
N VAL A 260 -6.81 1.54 -17.63
CA VAL A 260 -7.13 1.96 -16.26
C VAL A 260 -5.95 2.68 -15.62
N PHE A 261 -4.71 2.29 -15.92
CA PHE A 261 -3.52 2.98 -15.44
C PHE A 261 -3.50 4.45 -15.88
N VAL A 262 -3.68 4.72 -17.18
CA VAL A 262 -3.70 6.10 -17.70
C VAL A 262 -4.84 6.91 -17.09
N LEU A 263 -6.05 6.32 -17.03
CA LEU A 263 -7.22 6.98 -16.43
C LEU A 263 -6.98 7.28 -14.95
N ALA A 264 -6.37 6.36 -14.20
CA ALA A 264 -6.05 6.55 -12.79
C ALA A 264 -5.05 7.70 -12.57
N ARG A 265 -4.05 7.86 -13.45
CA ARG A 265 -3.10 8.98 -13.34
C ARG A 265 -3.79 10.31 -13.62
N LEU A 266 -4.61 10.37 -14.67
CA LEU A 266 -5.39 11.56 -15.02
C LEU A 266 -6.36 11.94 -13.89
N ALA A 267 -7.13 10.99 -13.37
CA ALA A 267 -8.06 11.19 -12.27
C ALA A 267 -7.33 11.69 -11.01
N SER A 268 -6.15 11.14 -10.70
CA SER A 268 -5.34 11.58 -9.55
C SER A 268 -4.88 13.04 -9.67
N ILE A 269 -4.45 13.48 -10.86
CA ILE A 269 -4.07 14.88 -11.10
C ILE A 269 -5.28 15.79 -10.98
N ILE A 270 -6.40 15.44 -11.64
CA ILE A 270 -7.63 16.23 -11.60
C ILE A 270 -8.10 16.41 -10.16
N LEU A 271 -8.17 15.32 -9.39
CA LEU A 271 -8.61 15.35 -7.99
C LEU A 271 -7.70 16.23 -7.12
N SER A 272 -6.39 16.17 -7.35
CA SER A 272 -5.40 16.97 -6.63
C SER A 272 -5.51 18.45 -6.96
N VAL A 273 -5.70 18.80 -8.24
CA VAL A 273 -5.90 20.19 -8.67
C VAL A 273 -7.21 20.73 -8.09
N LEU A 274 -8.31 19.98 -8.19
CA LEU A 274 -9.59 20.39 -7.61
C LEU A 274 -9.48 20.61 -6.10
N THR A 275 -8.79 19.72 -5.38
CA THR A 275 -8.66 19.83 -3.92
C THR A 275 -7.70 20.92 -3.48
N PHE A 276 -6.44 20.89 -3.95
CA PHE A 276 -5.37 21.75 -3.42
C PHE A 276 -5.27 23.10 -4.13
N TRP A 277 -5.59 23.18 -5.42
CA TRP A 277 -5.49 24.44 -6.17
C TRP A 277 -6.77 25.27 -6.09
N TYR A 278 -7.94 24.65 -6.13
CA TYR A 278 -9.23 25.35 -6.12
C TYR A 278 -9.93 25.26 -4.77
N GLY A 279 -10.26 24.06 -4.29
CA GLY A 279 -11.10 23.84 -3.12
C GLY A 279 -10.54 24.47 -1.84
N LEU A 280 -9.35 24.04 -1.45
CA LEU A 280 -8.70 24.55 -0.24
C LEU A 280 -8.18 26.00 -0.39
N SER A 281 -7.93 26.47 -1.61
CA SER A 281 -7.46 27.85 -1.83
C SER A 281 -8.57 28.89 -1.72
N LEU A 282 -9.80 28.48 -2.04
CA LEU A 282 -11.00 29.30 -1.96
C LEU A 282 -11.76 29.14 -0.64
N SER A 283 -11.33 28.23 0.25
CA SER A 283 -11.99 28.03 1.54
C SER A 283 -11.68 29.15 2.53
N ASP A 284 -12.62 29.43 3.41
CA ASP A 284 -12.47 30.46 4.46
C ASP A 284 -11.42 30.08 5.53
N THR A 285 -11.09 28.79 5.64
CA THR A 285 -10.16 28.25 6.64
C THR A 285 -8.68 28.41 6.27
N GLN A 286 -8.27 29.57 5.76
CA GLN A 286 -6.87 29.86 5.43
C GLN A 286 -6.02 30.00 6.70
N GLY A 287 -4.82 29.41 6.71
CA GLY A 287 -3.86 29.58 7.80
C GLY A 287 -3.22 28.28 8.28
N LEU A 288 -2.32 28.42 9.26
CA LEU A 288 -1.67 27.31 9.96
C LEU A 288 -2.08 27.36 11.42
N ASP A 289 -2.77 26.32 11.89
CA ASP A 289 -3.16 26.16 13.29
C ASP A 289 -2.98 24.69 13.70
N LEU A 290 -1.86 24.40 14.38
CA LEU A 290 -1.49 23.04 14.78
C LEU A 290 -2.50 22.41 15.76
N PRO A 291 -2.98 23.12 16.80
CA PRO A 291 -4.00 22.62 17.71
C PRO A 291 -5.29 22.14 17.03
N SER A 292 -5.82 22.88 16.05
CA SER A 292 -7.00 22.45 15.28
C SER A 292 -6.66 21.49 14.14
N GLY A 293 -5.37 21.24 13.88
CA GLY A 293 -4.91 20.42 12.77
C GLY A 293 -5.14 21.07 11.40
N ASN A 294 -5.23 22.40 11.32
CA ASN A 294 -5.35 23.14 10.09
C ASN A 294 -3.97 23.41 9.47
N PHE A 295 -3.70 22.83 8.30
CA PHE A 295 -2.47 23.05 7.54
C PHE A 295 -2.72 23.79 6.22
N ASN A 296 -3.80 24.57 6.11
CA ASN A 296 -4.24 25.23 4.89
C ASN A 296 -3.44 26.52 4.58
N ILE A 297 -2.14 26.38 4.37
CA ILE A 297 -1.27 27.45 3.85
C ILE A 297 -0.85 27.16 2.40
N PRO A 298 -0.57 28.19 1.58
CA PRO A 298 -0.14 28.00 0.20
C PRO A 298 1.03 27.03 0.05
N ALA A 299 2.02 27.08 0.95
CA ALA A 299 3.19 26.20 0.92
C ALA A 299 2.81 24.71 1.01
N VAL A 300 1.94 24.33 1.95
CA VAL A 300 1.51 22.93 2.15
C VAL A 300 0.67 22.46 0.96
N ARG A 301 -0.26 23.29 0.48
CA ARG A 301 -1.09 22.96 -0.69
C ARG A 301 -0.27 22.75 -1.96
N LEU A 302 0.65 23.67 -2.25
CA LEU A 302 1.52 23.58 -3.42
C LEU A 302 2.47 22.39 -3.32
N PHE A 303 2.99 22.11 -2.12
CA PHE A 303 3.79 20.92 -1.88
C PHE A 303 3.00 19.63 -2.11
N ALA A 304 1.79 19.52 -1.56
CA ALA A 304 0.93 18.35 -1.74
C ALA A 304 0.55 18.14 -3.21
N LEU A 305 0.15 19.22 -3.90
CA LEU A 305 -0.16 19.18 -5.33
C LEU A 305 1.07 18.74 -6.14
N ALA A 306 2.23 19.38 -5.92
CA ALA A 306 3.47 19.04 -6.61
C ALA A 306 3.88 17.60 -6.34
N ALA A 307 3.79 17.12 -5.09
CA ALA A 307 4.11 15.75 -4.74
C ALA A 307 3.24 14.76 -5.52
N VAL A 308 1.90 14.94 -5.54
CA VAL A 308 1.03 14.04 -6.30
C VAL A 308 1.33 14.12 -7.79
N SER A 309 1.41 15.32 -8.37
CA SER A 309 1.66 15.54 -9.79
C SER A 309 3.00 14.98 -10.27
N LEU A 310 4.08 15.18 -9.50
CA LEU A 310 5.41 14.64 -9.82
C LEU A 310 5.42 13.12 -9.77
N LEU A 311 4.75 12.50 -8.79
CA LEU A 311 4.59 11.04 -8.75
C LEU A 311 3.81 10.54 -9.96
N GLN A 312 2.72 11.22 -10.36
CA GLN A 312 1.95 10.85 -11.55
C GLN A 312 2.81 10.94 -12.82
N ALA A 313 3.58 12.02 -12.97
CA ALA A 313 4.49 12.22 -14.09
C ALA A 313 5.60 11.16 -14.12
N TYR A 314 6.19 10.83 -12.98
CA TYR A 314 7.20 9.78 -12.85
C TYR A 314 6.65 8.41 -13.29
N LEU A 315 5.46 8.03 -12.80
CA LEU A 315 4.82 6.77 -13.17
C LEU A 315 4.47 6.73 -14.66
N MET A 316 3.91 7.81 -15.21
CA MET A 316 3.61 7.91 -16.64
C MET A 316 4.86 7.86 -17.51
N PHE A 317 5.94 8.52 -17.10
CA PHE A 317 7.21 8.50 -17.83
C PHE A 317 7.77 7.08 -17.91
N HIS A 318 7.78 6.35 -16.80
CA HIS A 318 8.20 4.95 -16.77
C HIS A 318 7.32 4.07 -17.64
N PHE A 319 5.99 4.21 -17.53
CA PHE A 319 5.03 3.48 -18.34
C PHE A 319 5.24 3.69 -19.85
N ILE A 320 5.36 4.95 -20.29
CA ILE A 320 5.59 5.29 -21.70
C ILE A 320 6.93 4.73 -22.18
N THR A 321 7.97 4.86 -21.37
CA THR A 321 9.31 4.34 -21.70
C THR A 321 9.29 2.83 -21.90
N ASP A 322 8.58 2.10 -21.04
CA ASP A 322 8.47 0.65 -21.15
C ASP A 322 7.63 0.23 -22.36
N LYS A 323 6.53 0.94 -22.68
CA LYS A 323 5.74 0.69 -23.90
C LYS A 323 6.54 0.98 -25.17
N LEU A 324 7.28 2.08 -25.22
CA LEU A 324 8.16 2.40 -26.34
C LEU A 324 9.26 1.35 -26.52
N ARG A 325 9.80 0.81 -25.42
CA ARG A 325 10.78 -0.28 -25.48
C ARG A 325 10.15 -1.55 -26.08
N GLN A 326 8.99 -1.96 -25.59
CA GLN A 326 8.26 -3.13 -26.10
C GLN A 326 7.93 -3.00 -27.60
N LEU A 327 7.49 -1.82 -28.03
CA LEU A 327 7.22 -1.55 -29.45
C LEU A 327 8.48 -1.66 -30.32
N ARG A 328 9.63 -1.19 -29.83
CA ARG A 328 10.92 -1.32 -30.55
C ARG A 328 11.39 -2.77 -30.64
N GLU A 329 11.18 -3.57 -29.59
CA GLU A 329 11.52 -4.99 -29.58
C GLU A 329 10.63 -5.82 -30.52
N GLN A 330 9.40 -5.38 -30.75
CA GLN A 330 8.44 -6.02 -31.66
C GLN A 330 8.56 -5.53 -33.12
N ALA A 331 9.24 -4.42 -33.37
CA ALA A 331 9.46 -3.93 -34.73
C ALA A 331 10.38 -4.88 -35.50
N PRO A 332 10.02 -5.31 -36.73
CA PRO A 332 10.86 -6.19 -37.52
C PRO A 332 12.21 -5.51 -37.81
N GLN A 333 13.32 -6.17 -37.49
CA GLN A 333 14.64 -5.71 -37.92
C GLN A 333 14.68 -5.70 -39.44
N ILE A 334 14.70 -4.50 -40.04
CA ILE A 334 14.93 -4.33 -41.47
C ILE A 334 16.37 -4.80 -41.73
N GLN A 335 16.54 -6.05 -42.20
CA GLN A 335 17.84 -6.52 -42.67
C GLN A 335 18.25 -5.65 -43.87
N PRO A 336 19.48 -5.11 -43.90
CA PRO A 336 19.95 -4.39 -45.07
C PRO A 336 19.97 -5.37 -46.25
N ARG A 337 19.19 -5.04 -47.28
CA ARG A 337 19.14 -5.76 -48.56
C ARG A 337 20.55 -5.85 -49.11
N LYS A 338 21.18 -7.03 -49.05
CA LYS A 338 22.46 -7.27 -49.73
C LYS A 338 22.21 -7.02 -51.22
N LEU A 339 22.84 -5.99 -51.77
CA LEU A 339 22.86 -5.73 -53.20
C LEU A 339 23.59 -6.91 -53.86
N PRO A 340 23.00 -7.57 -54.88
CA PRO A 340 23.72 -8.55 -55.67
C PRO A 340 24.86 -7.82 -56.41
N VAL A 341 26.08 -8.34 -56.24
CA VAL A 341 27.28 -7.93 -56.98
C VAL A 341 27.29 -8.62 -58.33
#